data_AF-W2MZ60-F1
#
_entry.id   AF-W2MZ60-F1
#
_cell.length_a   1.000
_cell.length_b   1.000
_cell.length_c   1.000
_cell.angle_alpha   90.00
_cell.angle_beta   90.00
_cell.angle_gamma   90.00
#
_symmetry.space_group_name_H-M   'P 1'
#
loop_
_entity.id
_entity.type
_entity.pdbx_description
1 polymer ?
#
loop_
_entity_poly.entity_id
_entity_poly.type
_entity_poly.pdbx_seq_one_letter_code
_entity_poly.pdbx_strand_id
1 'polypeptide(L)'
;MTKDPAVKLEKLKEAVVLRTAGGHIIRAHGCVDANLRINTVAGPVCLTKPVKCLVINGDEEEFTLGKDVLTTLGIDVDRQLEQLVGSDIADEDPEKLQ
;
A
#
# COMPACT_ATOMS: atom_id res chain seq x y z
N MET A 1 -8.00 -20.23 -11.20
CA MET A 1 -6.88 -19.85 -10.30
C MET A 1 -6.64 -20.98 -9.33
N THR A 2 -5.46 -21.58 -9.33
CA THR A 2 -5.09 -22.66 -8.39
C THR A 2 -4.66 -22.02 -7.07
N LYS A 3 -5.25 -22.44 -5.94
CA LYS A 3 -4.84 -21.95 -4.62
C LYS A 3 -3.44 -22.46 -4.30
N ASP A 4 -2.58 -21.58 -3.76
CA ASP A 4 -1.27 -21.97 -3.25
C ASP A 4 -1.44 -22.72 -1.91
N PRO A 5 -1.10 -24.02 -1.83
CA PRO A 5 -1.27 -24.80 -0.59
C PRO A 5 -0.33 -24.35 0.54
N ALA A 6 0.71 -23.57 0.25
CA ALA A 6 1.60 -23.02 1.27
C ALA A 6 0.96 -21.84 2.02
N VAL A 7 -0.02 -21.16 1.42
CA VAL A 7 -0.71 -20.03 2.05
C VAL A 7 -1.79 -20.55 2.97
N LYS A 8 -1.65 -20.28 4.27
CA LYS A 8 -2.60 -20.70 5.31
C LYS A 8 -3.24 -19.50 5.96
N LEU A 9 -4.57 -19.54 6.09
CA LEU A 9 -5.31 -18.56 6.86
C LEU A 9 -5.07 -18.80 8.35
N GLU A 10 -4.51 -17.81 9.02
CA GLU A 10 -4.34 -17.78 10.46
C GLU A 10 -5.39 -16.88 11.09
N LYS A 11 -6.00 -17.34 12.18
CA LYS A 11 -6.94 -16.53 12.96
C LYS A 11 -6.14 -15.63 13.92
N LEU A 12 -6.45 -14.34 13.91
CA LEU A 12 -5.86 -13.38 14.83
C LEU A 12 -6.46 -13.54 16.25
N LYS A 13 -5.62 -13.34 17.27
CA LYS A 13 -6.08 -13.36 18.68
C LYS A 13 -7.12 -12.25 18.94
N GLU A 14 -6.87 -11.07 18.38
CA GLU A 14 -7.74 -9.91 18.43
C GLU A 14 -7.92 -9.36 17.03
N ALA A 15 -9.08 -8.78 16.75
CA ALA A 15 -9.36 -8.21 15.44
C ALA A 15 -8.54 -6.93 15.24
N VAL A 16 -7.94 -6.79 14.05
CA VAL A 16 -7.31 -5.52 13.66
C VAL A 16 -8.41 -4.60 13.15
N VAL A 17 -8.54 -3.44 13.79
CA VAL A 17 -9.52 -2.41 13.42
C VAL A 17 -8.89 -1.47 12.40
N LEU A 18 -9.55 -1.34 11.25
CA LEU A 18 -9.14 -0.51 10.13
C LEU A 18 -10.20 0.57 9.92
N ARG A 19 -9.77 1.79 9.58
CA ARG A 19 -10.68 2.88 9.19
C ARG A 19 -10.41 3.24 7.73
N THR A 20 -11.43 3.18 6.89
CA THR A 20 -11.32 3.56 5.48
C THR A 20 -11.35 5.09 5.33
N ALA A 21 -11.01 5.58 4.13
CA ALA A 21 -11.11 7.00 3.80
C ALA A 21 -12.54 7.54 3.94
N GLY A 22 -13.56 6.70 3.69
CA GLY A 22 -14.97 7.04 3.90
C GLY A 22 -15.41 7.06 5.37
N GLY A 23 -14.52 6.76 6.32
CA GLY A 23 -14.82 6.70 7.74
C GLY A 23 -15.44 5.38 8.21
N HIS A 24 -15.58 4.39 7.32
CA HIS A 24 -16.12 3.09 7.67
C HIS A 24 -15.11 2.31 8.51
N ILE A 25 -15.61 1.53 9.47
CA ILE A 25 -14.78 0.68 10.32
C ILE A 25 -14.86 -0.76 9.81
N ILE A 26 -13.70 -1.30 9.48
CA ILE A 26 -13.49 -2.69 9.05
C ILE A 26 -12.76 -3.45 10.15
N ARG A 27 -13.11 -4.72 10.35
CA ARG A 27 -12.44 -5.60 11.31
C ARG A 27 -11.86 -6.81 10.59
N ALA A 28 -10.53 -6.91 10.55
CA ALA A 28 -9.83 -8.07 10.04
C ALA A 28 -9.64 -9.08 11.18
N HIS A 29 -10.14 -10.31 10.98
CA HIS A 29 -10.04 -11.39 11.96
C HIS A 29 -9.02 -12.47 11.59
N GLY A 30 -8.47 -12.39 10.38
CA GLY A 30 -7.49 -13.34 9.89
C GLY A 30 -6.33 -12.65 9.19
N CYS A 31 -5.23 -13.38 9.08
CA CYS A 31 -4.09 -12.99 8.28
C CYS A 31 -3.53 -14.19 7.52
N VAL A 32 -2.74 -13.89 6.49
CA VAL A 32 -1.95 -14.87 5.75
C VAL A 32 -0.54 -14.35 5.60
N ASP A 33 0.46 -15.23 5.62
CA ASP A 33 1.79 -14.87 5.14
C ASP A 33 1.88 -15.17 3.64
N ALA A 34 2.11 -14.14 2.83
CA ALA A 34 2.09 -14.21 1.37
C ALA A 34 3.41 -13.74 0.76
N ASN A 35 3.92 -14.49 -0.21
CA ASN A 35 5.03 -14.04 -1.06
C ASN A 35 4.49 -13.11 -2.14
N LEU A 36 4.87 -11.83 -2.09
CA LEU A 36 4.38 -10.85 -3.04
C LEU A 36 5.35 -10.69 -4.23
N ARG A 37 4.79 -10.87 -5.43
CA ARG A 37 5.41 -10.47 -6.70
C ARG A 37 4.53 -9.41 -7.35
N ILE A 38 5.08 -8.23 -7.56
CA ILE A 38 4.41 -7.09 -8.18
C ILE A 38 4.93 -6.98 -9.61
N ASN A 39 4.06 -7.14 -10.59
CA ASN A 39 4.45 -6.95 -11.99
C ASN A 39 4.37 -5.47 -12.33
N THR A 40 5.50 -4.85 -12.63
CA THR A 40 5.58 -3.45 -13.07
C THR A 40 6.02 -3.36 -14.52
N VAL A 41 5.87 -2.18 -15.14
CA VAL A 41 6.35 -1.93 -16.51
C VAL A 41 7.87 -2.12 -16.62
N ALA A 42 8.63 -1.77 -15.58
CA ALA A 42 10.09 -1.95 -15.54
C ALA A 42 10.50 -3.40 -15.24
N GLY A 43 9.55 -4.30 -14.95
CA GLY A 43 9.78 -5.69 -14.62
C GLY A 43 9.13 -6.13 -13.30
N PRO A 44 9.20 -7.43 -12.96
CA PRO A 44 8.66 -7.95 -11.73
C PRO A 44 9.52 -7.56 -10.52
N VAL A 45 8.87 -7.13 -9.45
CA VAL A 45 9.48 -6.88 -8.14
C VAL A 45 9.03 -7.96 -7.17
N CYS A 46 9.97 -8.69 -6.59
CA CYS A 46 9.68 -9.74 -5.62
C CYS A 46 10.14 -9.30 -4.23
N LEU A 47 9.26 -9.39 -3.24
CA LEU A 47 9.66 -9.19 -1.85
C LEU A 47 10.46 -10.40 -1.37
N THR A 48 11.54 -10.14 -0.63
CA THR A 48 12.49 -11.18 -0.18
C THR A 48 11.97 -12.03 0.96
N LYS A 49 10.92 -11.59 1.65
CA LYS A 49 10.28 -12.28 2.76
C LYS A 49 8.77 -12.29 2.57
N PRO A 50 8.07 -13.34 3.06
CA PRO A 50 6.62 -13.31 3.16
C PRO A 50 6.15 -12.08 3.93
N VAL A 51 5.09 -11.45 3.43
CA VAL A 51 4.43 -10.32 4.09
C VAL A 51 3.17 -10.84 4.76
N LYS A 52 2.96 -10.40 5.99
CA LYS A 52 1.72 -10.66 6.72
C LYS A 52 0.61 -9.77 6.18
N CYS A 53 -0.33 -10.36 5.45
CA CYS A 53 -1.48 -9.68 4.88
C CYS A 53 -2.71 -9.90 5.76
N LEU A 54 -3.46 -8.83 6.03
CA LEU A 54 -4.76 -8.92 6.69
C LEU A 54 -5.82 -9.38 5.69
N VAL A 55 -6.67 -10.32 6.13
CA VAL A 55 -7.82 -10.76 5.35
C VAL A 55 -9.04 -9.98 5.82
N ILE A 56 -9.55 -9.15 4.93
CA ILE A 56 -10.74 -8.32 5.13
C ILE A 56 -11.91 -9.02 4.45
N ASN A 57 -13.01 -9.17 5.19
CA ASN A 57 -14.27 -9.66 4.62
C ASN A 57 -15.01 -8.47 4.00
N GLY A 58 -15.18 -8.47 2.68
CA GLY A 58 -15.91 -7.46 1.92
C GLY A 58 -15.97 -7.84 0.45
N ASP A 59 -16.76 -7.10 -0.33
CA ASP A 59 -16.93 -7.30 -1.77
C ASP A 59 -15.82 -6.58 -2.58
N GLU A 60 -14.75 -6.17 -1.92
CA GLU A 60 -13.63 -5.46 -2.53
C GLU A 60 -12.72 -6.46 -3.25
N GLU A 61 -12.57 -6.31 -4.56
CA GLU A 61 -11.72 -7.17 -5.39
C GLU A 61 -10.26 -6.68 -5.46
N GLU A 62 -9.94 -5.55 -4.84
CA GLU A 62 -8.64 -4.90 -4.92
C GLU A 62 -7.71 -5.29 -3.76
N PHE A 63 -6.43 -5.46 -4.07
CA PHE A 63 -5.39 -5.71 -3.08
C PHE A 63 -4.66 -4.41 -2.71
N THR A 64 -4.77 -4.01 -1.45
CA THR A 64 -4.10 -2.80 -0.94
C THR A 64 -2.73 -3.12 -0.36
N LEU A 65 -1.70 -2.41 -0.80
CA LEU A 65 -0.36 -2.43 -0.21
C LEU A 65 -0.25 -1.41 0.92
N GLY A 66 0.14 -1.89 2.11
CA GLY A 66 0.40 -1.05 3.26
C GLY A 66 1.65 -0.16 3.09
N LYS A 67 1.71 0.91 3.88
CA LYS A 67 2.84 1.85 3.90
C LYS A 67 4.17 1.17 4.18
N ASP A 68 4.18 0.13 5.00
CA ASP A 68 5.36 -0.68 5.32
C ASP A 68 5.96 -1.35 4.07
N VAL A 69 5.12 -1.90 3.20
CA VAL A 69 5.57 -2.48 1.93
C VAL A 69 5.98 -1.39 0.94
N LEU A 70 5.17 -0.35 0.80
CA LEU A 70 5.45 0.75 -0.13
C LEU A 70 6.79 1.43 0.18
N THR A 71 7.06 1.73 1.46
CA THR A 71 8.33 2.33 1.88
C THR A 71 9.53 1.40 1.67
N THR A 72 9.35 0.09 1.83
CA THR A 72 10.37 -0.93 1.48
C THR A 72 10.71 -0.92 -0.01
N LEU A 73 9.74 -0.57 -0.85
CA LEU A 73 9.93 -0.40 -2.30
C LEU A 73 10.51 0.98 -2.69
N GLY A 74 10.80 1.83 -1.71
CA GLY A 74 11.25 3.21 -1.93
C GLY A 74 10.14 4.19 -2.28
N ILE A 75 8.88 3.79 -2.13
CA ILE A 75 7.70 4.64 -2.33
C ILE A 75 7.35 5.26 -0.97
N ASP A 76 7.81 6.48 -0.76
CA ASP A 76 7.52 7.27 0.44
C ASP A 76 6.86 8.58 0.04
N VAL A 77 5.52 8.59 0.06
CA VAL A 77 4.71 9.73 -0.36
C VAL A 77 4.91 10.92 0.58
N ASP A 78 5.14 10.70 1.88
CA ASP A 78 5.33 11.80 2.83
C ASP A 78 6.59 12.61 2.46
N ARG A 79 7.70 11.92 2.22
CA ARG A 79 8.95 12.54 1.74
C ARG A 79 8.79 13.21 0.38
N GLN A 80 7.97 12.65 -0.51
CA GLN A 80 7.70 13.26 -1.83
C GLN A 80 6.85 14.52 -1.69
N LEU A 81 5.88 14.54 -0.76
CA LEU A 81 5.06 15.70 -0.48
C LEU A 81 5.85 16.81 0.22
N GLU A 82 6.78 16.49 1.12
CA GLU A 82 7.69 17.47 1.75
C GLU A 82 8.46 18.29 0.71
N GLN A 83 8.86 17.69 -0.41
CA GLN A 83 9.54 18.40 -1.50
C GLN A 83 8.64 19.43 -2.20
N LEU A 84 7.32 19.27 -2.13
CA LEU A 84 6.35 20.19 -2.73
C LEU A 84 6.00 21.37 -1.81
N VAL A 85 6.24 21.27 -0.51
CA VAL A 85 5.90 22.32 0.49
C VAL A 85 6.91 23.47 0.48
N GLY A 86 8.03 23.34 -0.24
CA GLY A 86 9.07 24.37 -0.39
C GLY A 86 9.22 24.95 -1.81
N SER A 87 8.51 24.40 -2.81
CA SER A 87 8.36 25.10 -4.09
C SER A 87 7.28 26.15 -3.88
N ASP A 88 7.67 27.38 -3.56
CA ASP A 88 6.86 28.50 -3.98
C ASP A 88 6.57 28.26 -5.46
N ILE A 89 5.33 27.92 -5.78
CA ILE A 89 4.76 28.14 -7.11
C ILE A 89 4.79 29.65 -7.29
N ALA A 90 5.99 30.17 -7.53
CA ALA A 90 6.13 31.36 -8.33
C ALA A 90 5.49 30.96 -9.65
N ASP A 91 4.23 31.36 -9.81
CA ASP A 91 3.70 31.74 -11.11
C ASP A 91 4.68 32.78 -11.67
N GLU A 92 5.83 32.34 -12.18
CA GLU A 92 6.68 33.16 -13.03
C GLU A 92 5.89 33.33 -14.32
N ASP A 93 5.02 34.34 -14.30
CA ASP A 93 4.40 34.90 -15.47
C ASP A 93 5.52 35.34 -16.43
N PRO A 94 5.70 34.66 -17.59
CA PRO A 94 6.84 34.90 -18.47
C PRO A 94 6.83 36.27 -19.17
N GLU A 95 5.89 37.17 -18.85
CA GLU A 95 5.75 38.49 -19.49
C GLU A 95 6.39 39.68 -18.75
N LYS A 96 7.20 39.46 -17.70
CA LYS A 96 7.94 40.57 -17.04
C LYS A 96 9.46 40.44 -17.12
N LEU A 97 9.98 40.46 -18.35
CA LEU A 97 11.33 40.98 -18.61
C LEU A 97 11.19 42.16 -19.60
N GLN A 98 11.20 43.38 -19.05
CA GLN A 98 11.39 44.62 -19.81
C GLN A 98 12.87 44.83 -20.13
#